data_AF-A0A9D8X3P6-F1
#
_entry.id   AF-A0A9D8X3P6-F1
#
_cell.length_a   1.000
_cell.length_b   1.000
_cell.length_c   1.000
_cell.angle_alpha   90.00
_cell.angle_beta   90.00
_cell.angle_gamma   90.00
#
_symmetry.space_group_name_H-M   'P 1'
#
loop_
_entity.id
_entity.type
_entity.pdbx_description
1 polymer ?
#
loop_
_entity_poly.entity_id
_entity_poly.type
_entity_poly.pdbx_seq_one_letter_code
_entity_poly.pdbx_strand_id
1 'polypeptide(L)' 'NQFESWKKTGDIFAAFFGHDHVNDFRMNIDGIDLYQTLGAGYFTYGLERGGRLIILDENTPRRLETQSIEIERITDTKFR' A
#
# COMPACT_ATOMS: atom_id res chain seq x y z
N ASN A 1 -12.92 -13.71 -13.15
CA ASN A 1 -11.66 -13.57 -12.37
C ASN A 1 -11.96 -12.62 -11.19
N GLN A 2 -11.02 -12.37 -10.28
CA GLN A 2 -11.30 -11.49 -9.12
C GLN A 2 -11.50 -10.02 -9.54
N PHE A 3 -10.72 -9.53 -10.49
CA PHE A 3 -10.77 -8.14 -10.95
C PHE A 3 -12.09 -7.76 -11.65
N GLU A 4 -12.64 -8.63 -12.51
CA GLU A 4 -13.94 -8.41 -13.15
C GLU A 4 -15.10 -8.36 -12.14
N SER A 5 -14.99 -9.09 -11.02
CA SER A 5 -15.97 -8.98 -9.94
C SER A 5 -15.92 -7.60 -9.27
N TRP A 6 -14.74 -7.00 -9.14
CA TRP A 6 -14.60 -5.64 -8.59
C TRP A 6 -15.23 -4.61 -9.52
N LYS A 7 -14.96 -4.72 -10.82
CA LYS A 7 -15.60 -3.91 -11.86
C LYS A 7 -17.12 -4.02 -11.84
N LYS A 8 -17.64 -5.24 -11.69
CA LYS A 8 -19.08 -5.49 -11.60
C LYS A 8 -19.71 -4.88 -10.34
N THR A 9 -18.97 -4.84 -9.23
CA THR A 9 -19.44 -4.22 -7.98
C THR A 9 -19.57 -2.70 -8.14
N GLY A 10 -18.61 -2.08 -8.83
CA GLY A 10 -18.72 -0.70 -9.35
C GLY A 10 -18.45 0.41 -8.34
N ASP A 11 -18.16 0.08 -7.08
CA ASP A 11 -17.84 1.02 -6.00
C ASP A 11 -16.39 0.95 -5.52
N ILE A 12 -15.63 -0.05 -5.97
CA ILE A 12 -14.19 -0.17 -5.71
C ILE A 12 -13.43 0.80 -6.60
N PHE A 13 -12.69 1.73 -6.00
CA PHE A 13 -11.88 2.73 -6.71
C PHE A 13 -10.39 2.66 -6.38
N ALA A 14 -10.01 1.91 -5.33
CA ALA A 14 -8.63 1.64 -4.97
C ALA A 14 -8.49 0.28 -4.27
N ALA A 15 -7.34 -0.37 -4.44
CA ALA A 15 -6.96 -1.59 -3.74
C ALA A 15 -5.48 -1.54 -3.35
N PHE A 16 -5.18 -2.05 -2.15
CA PHE A 16 -3.84 -2.02 -1.56
C PHE A 16 -3.37 -3.45 -1.31
N PHE A 17 -2.17 -3.76 -1.78
CA PHE A 17 -1.58 -5.08 -1.77
C PHE A 17 -0.27 -5.08 -0.99
N GLY A 18 0.17 -6.29 -0.62
CA GLY A 18 1.51 -6.58 -0.12
C GLY A 18 2.12 -7.72 -0.93
N HIS A 19 2.82 -8.65 -0.25
CA HIS A 19 3.45 -9.86 -0.82
C HIS A 19 4.83 -9.67 -1.45
N ASP A 20 5.06 -8.66 -2.29
CA ASP A 20 6.37 -8.57 -3.00
C ASP A 20 7.50 -7.99 -2.14
N HIS A 21 7.18 -7.48 -0.94
CA HIS A 21 8.09 -7.01 0.13
C HIS A 21 9.05 -5.84 -0.22
N VAL A 22 9.35 -5.60 -1.50
CA VAL A 22 10.38 -4.67 -1.96
C VAL A 22 9.80 -3.55 -2.83
N ASN A 23 8.76 -3.86 -3.61
CA ASN A 23 8.27 -2.93 -4.60
C ASN A 23 7.23 -1.96 -4.01
N ASP A 24 7.32 -0.71 -4.40
CA ASP A 24 6.28 0.30 -4.21
C ASP A 24 5.87 0.85 -5.58
N PHE A 25 4.79 0.32 -6.15
CA PHE A 25 4.26 0.79 -7.43
C PHE A 25 2.77 1.09 -7.35
N ARG A 26 2.36 2.04 -8.19
CA ARG A 26 0.97 2.42 -8.39
C ARG A 26 0.61 2.22 -9.86
N MET A 27 -0.57 1.63 -10.10
CA MET A 27 -1.15 1.54 -11.44
C MET A 27 -2.64 1.85 -11.40
N ASN A 28 -3.16 2.54 -12.41
CA ASN A 28 -4.61 2.65 -12.60
C ASN A 28 -5.04 1.69 -13.72
N ILE A 29 -6.00 0.80 -13.42
CA ILE A 29 -6.57 -0.13 -14.39
C ILE A 29 -8.10 0.00 -14.31
N ASP A 30 -8.74 0.31 -15.43
CA ASP A 30 -10.19 0.47 -15.54
C ASP A 30 -10.80 1.40 -14.46
N GLY A 31 -10.06 2.45 -14.05
CA GLY A 31 -10.49 3.41 -13.04
C GLY A 31 -10.27 2.97 -11.59
N ILE A 32 -9.63 1.81 -11.35
CA ILE A 32 -9.24 1.33 -10.03
C ILE A 32 -7.75 1.56 -9.83
N ASP A 33 -7.39 2.31 -8.78
CA ASP A 33 -5.99 2.47 -8.39
C ASP A 33 -5.50 1.24 -7.62
N LEU A 34 -4.42 0.63 -8.09
CA LEU A 34 -3.76 -0.52 -7.48
C LEU A 34 -2.43 -0.06 -6.88
N TYR A 35 -2.26 -0.27 -5.58
CA TYR A 35 -1.07 0.12 -4.83
C TYR A 35 -0.37 -1.12 -4.27
N GLN A 36 0.91 -1.28 -4.57
CA GLN A 36 1.78 -2.17 -3.80
C GLN A 36 2.32 -1.42 -2.57
N THR A 37 2.38 -2.09 -1.43
CA THR A 37 2.85 -1.48 -0.18
C THR A 37 4.18 -2.08 0.26
N LEU A 38 5.07 -1.21 0.75
CA LEU A 38 6.35 -1.61 1.36
C LEU A 38 6.13 -2.63 2.48
N GLY A 39 7.08 -3.56 2.63
CA GLY A 39 7.03 -4.51 3.75
C GLY A 39 7.38 -3.86 5.09
N ALA A 40 6.65 -4.23 6.15
CA ALA A 40 6.87 -3.77 7.53
C ALA A 40 7.73 -4.74 8.38
N GLY A 41 8.33 -5.76 7.76
CA GLY A 41 9.00 -6.87 8.45
C GLY A 41 10.44 -6.58 8.89
N TYR A 42 10.93 -7.34 9.88
CA TYR A 42 12.32 -7.27 10.37
C TYR A 42 13.36 -7.78 9.35
N PHE A 43 12.95 -8.73 8.49
CA PHE A 43 13.73 -9.32 7.38
C PHE A 43 12.98 -9.16 6.05
N THR A 44 12.51 -7.97 5.72
CA THR A 44 12.09 -7.70 4.34
C THR A 44 13.30 -7.88 3.42
N TYR A 45 13.11 -8.52 2.26
CA TYR A 45 14.16 -8.62 1.25
C TYR A 45 14.41 -7.21 0.69
N GLY A 46 15.35 -6.45 1.26
CA GLY A 46 15.59 -5.05 0.90
C GLY A 46 16.06 -4.22 2.09
N LEU A 47 16.60 -3.03 1.81
CA LEU A 47 17.01 -2.07 2.84
C LEU A 47 15.81 -1.27 3.37
N GLU A 48 14.85 -1.00 2.50
CA GLU A 48 13.66 -0.19 2.77
C GLU A 48 12.58 -1.04 3.47
N ARG A 49 12.01 -0.48 4.52
CA ARG A 49 10.93 -1.09 5.32
C ARG A 49 10.04 0.02 5.83
N GLY A 50 8.78 -0.27 6.04
CA GLY A 50 7.83 0.79 6.32
C GLY A 50 6.38 0.35 6.21
N GLY A 51 5.52 1.33 5.97
CA GLY A 51 4.10 1.10 5.71
C GLY A 51 3.54 2.20 4.83
N ARG A 52 2.27 2.07 4.45
CA ARG A 52 1.56 3.06 3.64
C ARG A 52 0.47 3.71 4.48
N LEU A 53 0.52 5.04 4.59
CA LEU A 53 -0.56 5.82 5.15
C LEU A 53 -1.64 6.02 4.08
N ILE A 54 -2.88 5.70 4.44
CA ILE A 54 -4.07 5.88 3.61
C ILE A 54 -4.91 6.95 4.29
N ILE A 55 -5.16 8.06 3.60
CA ILE A 55 -5.95 9.19 4.09
C ILE A 55 -7.21 9.27 3.24
N LEU A 56 -8.36 9.21 3.92
CA LEU A 56 -9.68 9.31 3.31
C LEU A 56 -10.42 10.49 3.95
N ASP A 57 -11.01 11.34 3.11
CA ASP A 57 -11.96 12.37 3.55
C ASP A 57 -13.38 11.83 3.36
N GLU A 58 -14.17 11.79 4.43
CA GLU A 58 -15.55 11.30 4.39
C GLU A 58 -16.45 12.12 3.46
N ASN A 59 -16.15 13.41 3.28
CA ASN A 59 -16.91 14.31 2.42
C ASN A 59 -16.53 14.13 0.95
N THR A 60 -15.32 13.62 0.69
CA THR A 60 -14.83 13.33 -0.66
C THR A 60 -14.11 11.99 -0.71
N PRO A 61 -14.81 10.85 -0.52
CA PRO A 61 -14.18 9.55 -0.29
C PRO A 61 -13.37 9.04 -1.50
N ARG A 62 -13.64 9.55 -2.71
CA ARG A 62 -12.86 9.25 -3.92
C ARG A 62 -11.57 10.05 -4.05
N ARG A 63 -11.36 11.07 -3.20
CA ARG A 63 -10.10 11.80 -3.12
C ARG A 63 -9.16 11.05 -2.20
N LEU A 64 -8.49 10.05 -2.76
CA LEU A 64 -7.49 9.25 -2.04
C LEU A 64 -6.15 9.99 -2.00
N GLU A 65 -5.67 10.23 -0.79
CA GLU A 65 -4.29 10.62 -0.54
C GLU A 65 -3.57 9.46 0.14
N THR A 66 -2.36 9.16 -0.31
CA THR A 66 -1.56 8.08 0.28
C THR A 66 -0.08 8.34 0.12
N GLN A 67 0.69 7.95 1.12
CA GLN A 67 2.15 8.07 1.13
C GLN A 67 2.78 6.81 1.73
N SER A 68 3.92 6.44 1.18
CA SER A 68 4.80 5.42 1.78
C SER A 68 5.66 6.08 2.85
N ILE A 69 5.71 5.45 4.02
CA ILE A 69 6.50 5.90 5.17
C ILE A 69 7.57 4.85 5.40
N GLU A 70 8.82 5.25 5.21
CA GLU A 70 9.98 4.42 5.47
C GLU A 70 10.42 4.56 6.93
N ILE A 71 10.84 3.44 7.52
CA ILE A 71 11.31 3.35 8.90
C ILE A 71 12.71 2.73 8.86
N GLU A 72 13.72 3.54 9.17
CA GLU A 72 15.12 3.07 9.17
C GLU A 72 15.33 1.89 10.15
N ARG A 73 14.64 1.91 11.30
CA ARG A 73 14.76 0.88 12.35
C ARG A 73 13.44 0.62 13.07
N ILE A 74 13.02 -0.64 13.11
CA ILE A 74 11.76 -1.08 13.78
C ILE A 74 11.95 -1.29 15.29
N THR A 75 13.19 -1.47 15.76
CA THR A 75 13.47 -1.72 17.18
C THR A 75 14.49 -0.72 17.70
N ASP A 76 14.36 -0.31 18.96
CA ASP A 76 15.35 0.51 19.67
C ASP A 76 16.51 -0.30 20.26
N THR A 77 16.50 -1.62 20.07
CA THR A 77 17.49 -2.54 20.66
C THR A 77 18.89 -2.17 20.19
N LYS A 78 19.72 -1.65 21.11
CA LYS A 78 21.17 -1.56 20.91
C LYS A 78 21.72 -2.96 21.15
N PHE A 79 22.14 -3.65 20.11
CA PHE A 79 22.99 -4.83 20.29
C PHE A 79 24.30 -4.31 20.88
N ARG A 80 24.53 -4.64 22.16
CA ARG A 80 25.79 -4.43 22.87
C ARG A 80 26.75 -5.54 22.53
#